data_AF-A0A4V1ZSF1-F1
#
_entry.id   AF-A0A4V1ZSF1-F1
#
_cell.length_a   1.000
_cell.length_b   1.000
_cell.length_c   1.000
_cell.angle_alpha   90.00
_cell.angle_beta   90.00
_cell.angle_gamma   90.00
#
_symmetry.space_group_name_H-M   'P 1'
#
loop_
_entity.id
_entity.type
_entity.pdbx_description
1 polymer ?
#
loop_
_entity_poly.entity_id
_entity_poly.type
_entity_poly.pdbx_seq_one_letter_code
_entity_poly.pdbx_strand_id
1 'polypeptide(L)'
;MVSCPGCGGHADCSRGERSGAGGHPRRPLAGDPADGRDDRGRRRLYADRERQCDGRDHGADQGAAGRPAIPLRLHALHDAYAGGEAPVQLPRVDASLRTEGVMTVRPNPLAGGANAATYYAADNYYTGEQEGPSAWGGEGAAELGLSGHVEGGAFNAVLDGRLPGGVVIAGGGDGTRNPGFDLTFNAPKSVSLVALIGGDARVVAAHARAVSATMAWAEARFGQARSGKAGETLQPARMVYALFQHDLSRKLDPHLHTHAVVVNAALRADGSWVALNNRPLWEQSALIGAAYHAELRLELSKLGYQTEINGKHGQFDILGIPRDVIEAFS
;
A
#
# COMPACT_ATOMS: atom_id res chain seq x y z
N MET A 1 -74.76 30.37 -5.36
CA MET A 1 -75.55 29.28 -5.97
C MET A 1 -74.62 28.10 -6.23
N VAL A 2 -74.90 26.97 -5.57
CA VAL A 2 -74.67 25.57 -5.99
C VAL A 2 -73.22 25.19 -6.36
N SER A 3 -72.41 24.62 -5.46
CA SER A 3 -72.33 23.19 -5.04
C SER A 3 -71.91 22.20 -6.15
N CYS A 4 -70.70 21.65 -6.01
CA CYS A 4 -70.28 20.39 -6.65
C CYS A 4 -70.60 19.20 -5.71
N PRO A 5 -71.13 18.07 -6.22
CA PRO A 5 -71.58 16.93 -5.43
C PRO A 5 -70.53 15.81 -5.34
N GLY A 6 -70.69 14.92 -4.34
CA GLY A 6 -70.18 13.55 -4.44
C GLY A 6 -69.69 12.89 -3.15
N CYS A 7 -70.55 12.79 -2.13
CA CYS A 7 -70.33 11.91 -0.98
C CYS A 7 -70.69 10.45 -1.30
N GLY A 8 -70.02 9.54 -0.59
CA GLY A 8 -70.51 8.20 -0.24
C GLY A 8 -69.33 7.29 0.10
N GLY A 9 -69.05 6.88 1.32
CA GLY A 9 -69.73 7.00 2.61
C GLY A 9 -69.36 5.77 3.44
N HIS A 10 -68.91 5.98 4.69
CA HIS A 10 -69.12 5.20 5.94
C HIS A 10 -69.01 3.64 5.96
N ALA A 11 -68.55 2.95 7.01
CA ALA A 11 -68.26 3.29 8.40
C ALA A 11 -67.37 2.23 9.11
N ASP A 12 -66.81 2.72 10.21
CA ASP A 12 -66.23 2.11 11.42
C ASP A 12 -67.10 1.02 12.10
N CYS A 13 -66.47 0.11 12.86
CA CYS A 13 -66.82 -0.23 14.26
C CYS A 13 -66.08 -1.48 14.84
N SER A 14 -65.22 -1.22 15.83
CA SER A 14 -65.22 -1.79 17.20
C SER A 14 -64.94 -3.28 17.55
N ARG A 15 -63.92 -3.45 18.43
CA ARG A 15 -63.82 -4.21 19.72
C ARG A 15 -64.04 -5.74 19.82
N GLY A 16 -63.14 -6.38 20.61
CA GLY A 16 -63.36 -7.62 21.40
C GLY A 16 -62.23 -8.66 21.25
N GLU A 17 -61.18 -8.67 22.07
CA GLU A 17 -60.98 -9.44 23.33
C GLU A 17 -60.74 -10.98 23.23
N ARG A 18 -59.57 -11.39 23.75
CA ARG A 18 -59.15 -12.70 24.38
C ARG A 18 -58.94 -13.89 23.41
N SER A 19 -57.94 -14.78 23.53
CA SER A 19 -57.24 -15.37 24.69
C SER A 19 -55.99 -16.20 24.29
N GLY A 20 -55.00 -16.36 25.19
CA GLY A 20 -53.98 -17.44 25.19
C GLY A 20 -52.53 -16.96 25.39
N ALA A 21 -52.04 -16.73 26.63
CA ALA A 21 -51.20 -17.65 27.44
C ALA A 21 -49.99 -18.26 26.69
N GLY A 22 -48.72 -18.12 27.09
CA GLY A 22 -48.12 -17.54 28.29
C GLY A 22 -46.57 -17.56 28.24
N GLY A 23 -45.94 -17.15 29.35
CA GLY A 23 -44.59 -17.63 29.74
C GLY A 23 -43.38 -16.77 29.39
N HIS A 24 -43.10 -15.76 30.21
CA HIS A 24 -41.76 -15.17 30.43
C HIS A 24 -40.79 -16.21 31.08
N PRO A 25 -39.45 -16.02 31.16
CA PRO A 25 -38.78 -14.72 31.34
C PRO A 25 -37.45 -14.47 30.61
N ARG A 26 -37.11 -13.18 30.57
CA ARG A 26 -35.78 -12.63 30.30
C ARG A 26 -34.75 -13.20 31.30
N ARG A 27 -33.52 -13.39 30.83
CA ARG A 27 -32.32 -13.64 31.65
C ARG A 27 -31.13 -12.85 31.08
N PRO A 28 -30.09 -12.57 31.88
CA PRO A 28 -29.73 -11.19 32.22
C PRO A 28 -28.38 -10.76 31.65
N LEU A 29 -28.21 -9.44 31.56
CA LEU A 29 -26.92 -8.78 31.62
C LEU A 29 -26.35 -8.96 33.03
N ALA A 30 -25.18 -9.57 33.16
CA ALA A 30 -24.35 -9.49 34.36
C ALA A 30 -22.89 -9.81 34.02
N GLY A 31 -22.02 -8.87 34.41
CA GLY A 31 -20.57 -8.97 34.37
C GLY A 31 -19.95 -7.62 34.72
N ASP A 32 -20.36 -7.04 35.85
CA ASP A 32 -19.74 -5.83 36.42
C ASP A 32 -18.47 -6.20 37.21
N PRO A 33 -17.48 -5.30 37.33
CA PRO A 33 -16.14 -5.60 37.82
C PRO A 33 -16.02 -5.36 39.33
N ALA A 34 -15.50 -6.34 40.08
CA ALA A 34 -14.84 -6.13 41.36
C ALA A 34 -14.14 -7.41 41.84
N ASP A 35 -12.82 -7.51 41.66
CA ASP A 35 -11.94 -8.04 42.72
C ASP A 35 -10.64 -7.24 42.67
N GLY A 36 -10.43 -6.44 43.71
CA GLY A 36 -9.21 -5.67 43.89
C GLY A 36 -8.11 -6.62 44.35
N ARG A 37 -7.06 -6.76 43.53
CA ARG A 37 -5.75 -7.22 44.00
C ARG A 37 -4.65 -6.40 43.34
N ASP A 38 -3.90 -5.74 44.22
CA ASP A 38 -2.44 -5.69 44.17
C ASP A 38 -1.82 -4.94 42.98
N ASP A 39 -1.73 -3.63 43.20
CA ASP A 39 -0.77 -2.71 42.60
C ASP A 39 0.64 -2.99 43.15
N ARG A 40 1.33 -4.01 42.62
CA ARG A 40 2.79 -4.24 42.71
C ARG A 40 3.22 -5.50 41.95
N GLY A 41 3.20 -5.46 40.61
CA GLY A 41 3.60 -6.66 39.87
C GLY A 41 3.80 -6.62 38.36
N ARG A 42 3.97 -5.47 37.69
CA ARG A 42 4.33 -5.44 36.25
C ARG A 42 5.22 -4.25 35.88
N ARG A 43 6.39 -4.16 36.52
CA ARG A 43 7.56 -3.38 36.03
C ARG A 43 8.83 -4.08 36.47
N ARG A 44 9.08 -5.28 35.95
CA ARG A 44 10.40 -5.92 35.97
C ARG A 44 10.45 -6.87 34.79
N LEU A 45 11.04 -6.40 33.71
CA LEU A 45 11.89 -7.09 32.74
C LEU A 45 12.27 -6.00 31.71
N TYR A 46 13.57 -5.83 31.49
CA TYR A 46 14.24 -4.69 30.83
C TYR A 46 14.52 -3.45 31.69
N ALA A 47 15.23 -3.68 32.80
CA ALA A 47 16.10 -2.67 33.39
C ALA A 47 17.27 -3.41 34.05
N ASP A 48 18.19 -3.95 33.23
CA ASP A 48 19.53 -4.39 33.65
C ASP A 48 20.37 -4.70 32.41
N ARG A 49 20.85 -3.66 31.74
CA ARG A 49 22.02 -3.76 30.85
C ARG A 49 22.84 -2.48 30.72
N GLU A 50 22.78 -1.62 31.73
CA GLU A 50 23.64 -0.45 31.84
C GLU A 50 24.09 -0.31 33.29
N ARG A 51 25.06 -1.13 33.70
CA ARG A 51 25.92 -0.89 34.85
C ARG A 51 26.99 -1.98 34.96
N GLN A 52 27.93 -2.00 34.01
CA GLN A 52 29.26 -2.52 34.29
C GLN A 52 30.24 -1.99 33.25
N CYS A 53 31.02 -0.99 33.64
CA CYS A 53 32.40 -0.69 33.23
C CYS A 53 32.69 0.74 33.71
N ASP A 54 33.12 0.84 34.96
CA ASP A 54 33.71 2.04 35.53
C ASP A 54 35.23 1.88 35.54
N GLY A 55 35.94 2.98 35.30
CA GLY A 55 37.33 3.17 35.72
C GLY A 55 38.45 2.73 34.76
N ARG A 56 38.97 3.70 33.98
CA ARG A 56 40.40 4.09 34.08
C ARG A 56 40.68 5.42 33.35
N ASP A 57 41.05 6.41 34.15
CA ASP A 57 41.72 7.65 33.72
C ASP A 57 43.10 7.34 33.10
N HIS A 58 43.49 8.12 32.09
CA HIS A 58 44.79 8.82 32.02
C HIS A 58 44.89 9.74 30.80
N GLY A 59 45.28 11.00 31.05
CA GLY A 59 46.42 11.62 30.37
C GLY A 59 46.17 12.36 29.06
N ALA A 60 46.35 13.68 29.12
CA ALA A 60 46.36 14.62 28.00
C ALA A 60 47.50 14.37 26.98
N ASP A 61 47.26 14.69 25.71
CA ASP A 61 48.26 15.37 24.87
C ASP A 61 47.61 16.18 23.72
N GLN A 62 48.28 17.29 23.39
CA GLN A 62 47.93 18.32 22.45
C GLN A 62 48.40 17.94 21.03
N GLY A 63 47.74 18.43 19.97
CA GLY A 63 48.36 18.41 18.63
C GLY A 63 47.43 18.48 17.43
N ALA A 64 47.20 19.70 16.95
CA ALA A 64 47.02 20.15 15.56
C ALA A 64 46.63 19.14 14.45
N ALA A 65 45.55 19.42 13.71
CA ALA A 65 45.60 19.74 12.26
C ALA A 65 44.19 19.93 11.68
N GLY A 66 44.07 20.91 10.76
CA GLY A 66 42.83 21.45 10.25
C GLY A 66 41.90 20.48 9.51
N ARG A 67 40.60 20.73 9.67
CA ARG A 67 39.53 20.17 8.85
C ARG A 67 39.59 20.80 7.45
N PRO A 68 39.70 20.04 6.36
CA PRO A 68 39.36 20.59 5.05
C PRO A 68 37.84 20.59 4.88
N ALA A 69 37.31 21.77 4.58
CA ALA A 69 35.96 21.96 4.07
C ALA A 69 35.82 21.24 2.72
N ILE A 70 34.75 20.45 2.57
CA ILE A 70 34.37 19.82 1.30
C ILE A 70 33.67 20.90 0.45
N PRO A 71 34.18 21.27 -0.73
CA PRO A 71 33.44 22.15 -1.63
C PRO A 71 32.42 21.34 -2.44
N LEU A 72 31.16 21.77 -2.35
CA LEU A 72 30.11 21.47 -3.32
C LEU A 72 30.57 21.90 -4.73
N ARG A 73 30.67 20.95 -5.66
CA ARG A 73 30.52 21.24 -7.09
C ARG A 73 29.59 20.22 -7.74
N LEU A 74 28.35 20.66 -7.84
CA LEU A 74 27.35 20.31 -8.83
C LEU A 74 27.95 20.55 -10.23
N HIS A 75 28.26 19.47 -10.97
CA HIS A 75 28.30 19.34 -12.45
C HIS A 75 29.15 18.11 -12.83
N ALA A 76 28.49 16.98 -13.13
CA ALA A 76 28.92 15.95 -14.09
C ALA A 76 28.13 14.65 -13.86
N LEU A 77 26.85 14.64 -14.22
CA LEU A 77 26.08 13.42 -14.47
C LEU A 77 25.27 13.67 -15.75
N HIS A 78 25.96 13.69 -16.89
CA HIS A 78 25.32 13.66 -18.20
C HIS A 78 26.00 12.74 -19.22
N ASP A 79 27.15 12.12 -18.90
CA ASP A 79 27.91 11.33 -19.87
C ASP A 79 28.03 9.82 -19.56
N ALA A 80 27.11 9.25 -18.78
CA ALA A 80 27.11 7.80 -18.47
C ALA A 80 26.12 6.95 -19.30
N TYR A 81 25.39 7.53 -20.26
CA TYR A 81 24.42 6.81 -21.11
C TYR A 81 24.69 6.93 -22.62
N ALA A 82 25.95 7.05 -23.02
CA ALA A 82 26.37 7.07 -24.42
C ALA A 82 27.36 5.95 -24.78
N GLY A 83 27.25 4.79 -24.12
CA GLY A 83 27.99 3.58 -24.47
C GLY A 83 27.02 2.48 -24.88
N GLY A 84 27.05 2.09 -26.15
CA GLY A 84 26.21 1.01 -26.68
C GLY A 84 26.59 -0.33 -26.08
N GLU A 85 25.73 -0.86 -25.21
CA GLU A 85 25.64 -2.28 -24.93
C GLU A 85 24.31 -2.82 -25.48
N ALA A 86 24.36 -4.00 -26.09
CA ALA A 86 23.23 -4.62 -26.76
C ALA A 86 22.03 -4.78 -25.81
N PRO A 87 20.78 -4.62 -26.28
CA PRO A 87 19.61 -4.76 -25.43
C PRO A 87 19.57 -6.16 -24.83
N VAL A 88 19.56 -6.24 -23.49
CA VAL A 88 19.30 -7.48 -22.75
C VAL A 88 17.92 -7.99 -23.18
N GLN A 89 17.93 -9.08 -23.95
CA GLN A 89 16.71 -9.71 -24.45
C GLN A 89 16.07 -10.49 -23.29
N LEU A 90 15.09 -9.87 -22.62
CA LEU A 90 14.29 -10.57 -21.61
C LEU A 90 13.49 -11.70 -22.28
N PRO A 91 13.38 -12.89 -21.64
CA PRO A 91 12.62 -13.99 -22.20
C PRO A 91 11.15 -13.61 -22.38
N ARG A 92 10.56 -13.98 -23.51
CA ARG A 92 9.12 -13.83 -23.77
C ARG A 92 8.36 -14.70 -22.77
N VAL A 93 7.61 -14.07 -21.87
CA VAL A 93 6.67 -14.78 -21.00
C VAL A 93 5.38 -14.99 -21.79
N ASP A 94 5.00 -16.24 -21.98
CA ASP A 94 3.74 -16.64 -22.61
C ASP A 94 2.56 -16.14 -21.76
N ALA A 95 1.65 -15.39 -22.39
CA ALA A 95 0.48 -14.76 -21.76
C ALA A 95 -0.69 -15.75 -21.52
N SER A 96 -0.50 -17.05 -21.75
CA SER A 96 -1.59 -18.03 -21.80
C SER A 96 -1.68 -19.00 -20.60
N LEU A 97 -1.41 -18.57 -19.37
CA LEU A 97 -1.57 -19.44 -18.20
C LEU A 97 -2.31 -18.74 -17.05
N ARG A 98 -3.57 -19.12 -16.85
CA ARG A 98 -4.37 -18.78 -15.67
C ARG A 98 -3.91 -19.60 -14.46
N THR A 99 -3.54 -18.86 -13.40
CA THR A 99 -3.54 -19.19 -11.95
C THR A 99 -3.34 -20.63 -11.51
N GLU A 100 -2.13 -20.93 -11.00
CA GLU A 100 -1.87 -21.73 -9.79
C GLU A 100 -0.51 -21.31 -9.17
N GLY A 101 -0.38 -20.04 -8.82
CA GLY A 101 0.76 -19.50 -8.09
C GLY A 101 0.35 -18.23 -7.35
N VAL A 102 0.87 -18.01 -6.15
CA VAL A 102 0.61 -16.79 -5.37
C VAL A 102 1.03 -15.59 -6.20
N MET A 103 0.06 -14.86 -6.74
CA MET A 103 0.31 -13.67 -7.53
C MET A 103 0.89 -12.60 -6.60
N THR A 104 2.13 -12.21 -6.85
CA THR A 104 2.91 -11.28 -6.03
C THR A 104 2.36 -9.87 -6.04
N VAL A 105 1.95 -9.41 -7.23
CA VAL A 105 1.27 -8.13 -7.43
C VAL A 105 -0.16 -8.42 -7.84
N ARG A 106 -1.11 -8.09 -6.96
CA ARG A 106 -2.53 -8.35 -7.19
C ARG A 106 -3.25 -7.06 -7.56
N PRO A 107 -3.82 -6.97 -8.77
CA PRO A 107 -4.63 -5.83 -9.12
C PRO A 107 -6.06 -5.99 -8.56
N ASN A 108 -6.50 -5.03 -7.73
CA ASN A 108 -7.82 -5.00 -7.13
C ASN A 108 -8.60 -3.75 -7.60
N PRO A 109 -9.87 -3.89 -8.02
CA PRO A 109 -10.71 -2.71 -8.24
C PRO A 109 -10.98 -2.00 -6.91
N LEU A 110 -11.03 -0.67 -6.95
CA LEU A 110 -11.46 0.13 -5.80
C LEU A 110 -12.98 0.27 -5.80
N ALA A 111 -13.62 0.01 -4.66
CA ALA A 111 -15.00 0.40 -4.44
C ALA A 111 -15.03 1.90 -4.10
N GLY A 112 -15.73 2.71 -4.90
CA GLY A 112 -15.90 4.14 -4.61
C GLY A 112 -16.68 4.35 -3.31
N GLY A 113 -16.23 5.28 -2.46
CA GLY A 113 -16.91 5.63 -1.22
C GLY A 113 -16.02 6.45 -0.27
N ALA A 114 -16.67 7.27 0.57
CA ALA A 114 -16.01 7.87 1.72
C ALA A 114 -15.47 6.74 2.61
N ASN A 115 -14.18 6.81 2.99
CA ASN A 115 -13.42 5.89 3.86
C ASN A 115 -12.31 5.05 3.20
N ALA A 116 -11.96 5.29 1.93
CA ALA A 116 -10.76 4.66 1.35
C ALA A 116 -9.49 5.01 2.15
N ALA A 117 -9.33 6.26 2.58
CA ALA A 117 -8.24 6.67 3.47
C ALA A 117 -8.19 5.84 4.76
N THR A 118 -9.33 5.64 5.43
CA THR A 118 -9.40 4.84 6.67
C THR A 118 -9.04 3.38 6.42
N TYR A 119 -9.48 2.81 5.28
CA TYR A 119 -9.18 1.42 4.93
C TYR A 119 -7.67 1.21 4.70
N TYR A 120 -7.00 2.12 4.01
CA TYR A 120 -5.56 2.01 3.72
C TYR A 120 -4.65 2.55 4.82
N ALA A 121 -5.16 3.35 5.75
CA ALA A 121 -4.39 3.80 6.92
C ALA A 121 -4.42 2.78 8.08
N ALA A 122 -5.40 1.88 8.10
CA ALA A 122 -5.55 0.89 9.16
C ALA A 122 -4.57 -0.29 9.04
N ASP A 123 -4.27 -0.93 10.17
CA ASP A 123 -3.53 -2.21 10.32
C ASP A 123 -1.99 -2.13 10.28
N ASN A 124 -1.40 -1.73 11.41
CA ASN A 124 -0.02 -2.05 11.77
C ASN A 124 0.10 -2.51 13.22
N TYR A 125 0.66 -3.71 13.44
CA TYR A 125 0.77 -4.32 14.77
C TYR A 125 2.22 -4.58 15.18
N TYR A 126 3.07 -5.01 14.25
CA TYR A 126 4.45 -5.40 14.55
C TYR A 126 5.41 -4.20 14.58
N THR A 127 5.09 -3.14 13.84
CA THR A 127 5.88 -1.89 13.81
C THR A 127 5.56 -0.93 14.96
N GLY A 128 4.46 -1.16 15.70
CA GLY A 128 4.06 -0.35 16.85
C GLY A 128 3.46 1.02 16.50
N GLU A 129 3.26 1.33 15.22
CA GLU A 129 2.63 2.56 14.74
C GLU A 129 1.12 2.36 14.53
N GLN A 130 0.31 3.39 14.84
CA GLN A 130 -1.16 3.32 14.66
C GLN A 130 -1.59 3.44 13.19
N GLU A 131 -0.80 4.14 12.38
CA GLU A 131 -0.95 4.26 10.93
C GLU A 131 0.36 3.83 10.26
N GLY A 132 0.27 3.13 9.14
CA GLY A 132 1.45 2.64 8.45
C GLY A 132 2.21 3.72 7.68
N PRO A 133 3.49 3.48 7.35
CA PRO A 133 4.20 4.34 6.42
C PRO A 133 3.44 4.49 5.11
N SER A 134 3.12 5.75 4.76
CA SER A 134 2.46 6.10 3.51
C SER A 134 3.28 7.11 2.71
N ALA A 135 3.24 7.01 1.38
CA ALA A 135 3.94 7.93 0.50
C ALA A 135 3.24 8.14 -0.85
N TRP A 136 3.19 9.39 -1.31
CA TRP A 136 2.86 9.72 -2.70
C TRP A 136 3.98 9.29 -3.65
N GLY A 137 3.58 8.83 -4.84
CA GLY A 137 4.51 8.54 -5.93
C GLY A 137 3.91 8.74 -7.31
N GLY A 138 4.81 8.73 -8.30
CA GLY A 138 4.51 8.98 -9.70
C GLY A 138 4.87 10.39 -10.14
N GLU A 139 5.30 10.55 -11.38
CA GLU A 139 5.64 11.86 -11.94
C GLU A 139 4.42 12.78 -11.99
N GLY A 140 3.21 12.23 -12.10
CA GLY A 140 1.98 13.00 -12.02
C GLY A 140 1.70 13.52 -10.61
N ALA A 141 2.03 12.74 -9.57
CA ALA A 141 1.90 13.22 -8.19
C ALA A 141 2.86 14.39 -7.92
N ALA A 142 4.10 14.28 -8.42
CA ALA A 142 5.09 15.36 -8.33
C ALA A 142 4.61 16.66 -9.01
N GLU A 143 4.01 16.57 -10.20
CA GLU A 143 3.43 17.74 -10.90
C GLU A 143 2.32 18.41 -10.07
N LEU A 144 1.52 17.63 -9.34
CA LEU A 144 0.47 18.13 -8.46
C LEU A 144 0.98 18.67 -7.11
N GLY A 145 2.30 18.58 -6.86
CA GLY A 145 2.89 18.89 -5.56
C GLY A 145 2.56 17.87 -4.46
N LEU A 146 2.08 16.68 -4.82
CA LEU A 146 1.81 15.58 -3.91
C LEU A 146 3.10 14.78 -3.68
N SER A 147 3.68 14.89 -2.50
CA SER A 147 4.93 14.22 -2.13
C SER A 147 4.94 13.88 -0.65
N GLY A 148 5.75 12.88 -0.26
CA GLY A 148 5.83 12.45 1.14
C GLY A 148 4.53 11.81 1.62
N HIS A 149 4.20 12.02 2.90
CA HIS A 149 3.06 11.40 3.59
C HIS A 149 1.72 11.64 2.87
N VAL A 150 0.85 10.62 2.88
CA VAL A 150 -0.45 10.66 2.22
C VAL A 150 -1.53 11.12 3.19
N GLU A 151 -1.85 12.42 3.12
CA GLU A 151 -2.95 13.02 3.86
C GLU A 151 -4.31 12.46 3.41
N GLY A 152 -5.12 11.95 4.34
CA GLY A 152 -6.39 11.27 4.02
C GLY A 152 -7.40 12.14 3.26
N GLY A 153 -7.44 13.45 3.54
CA GLY A 153 -8.29 14.39 2.81
C GLY A 153 -7.86 14.57 1.35
N ALA A 154 -6.56 14.71 1.11
CA ALA A 154 -6.00 14.81 -0.24
C ALA A 154 -6.19 13.49 -1.01
N PHE A 155 -5.98 12.36 -0.34
CA PHE A 155 -6.18 11.03 -0.91
C PHE A 155 -7.63 10.79 -1.36
N ASN A 156 -8.61 11.07 -0.50
CA ASN A 156 -10.02 10.94 -0.88
C ASN A 156 -10.37 11.89 -2.05
N ALA A 157 -9.86 13.13 -2.05
CA ALA A 157 -10.11 14.08 -3.12
C ALA A 157 -9.59 13.60 -4.48
N VAL A 158 -8.37 13.05 -4.55
CA VAL A 158 -7.83 12.53 -5.82
C VAL A 158 -8.53 11.24 -6.27
N LEU A 159 -9.03 10.39 -5.37
CA LEU A 159 -9.87 9.25 -5.73
C LEU A 159 -11.24 9.69 -6.27
N ASP A 160 -11.78 10.79 -5.75
CA ASP A 160 -12.92 11.51 -6.32
C ASP A 160 -12.54 12.32 -7.58
N GLY A 161 -11.30 12.14 -8.07
CA GLY A 161 -10.64 12.80 -9.19
C GLY A 161 -10.76 14.31 -9.21
N ARG A 162 -10.74 14.90 -8.02
CA ARG A 162 -10.49 16.32 -7.77
C ARG A 162 -9.01 16.47 -7.42
N LEU A 163 -8.23 16.91 -8.40
CA LEU A 163 -6.79 17.08 -8.24
C LEU A 163 -6.48 18.48 -7.69
N PRO A 164 -5.30 18.67 -7.05
CA PRO A 164 -4.78 19.99 -6.72
C PRO A 164 -4.83 20.95 -7.92
N GLY A 165 -5.02 22.24 -7.65
CA GLY A 165 -5.17 23.27 -8.70
C GLY A 165 -6.57 23.34 -9.33
N GLY A 166 -7.55 22.60 -8.80
CA GLY A 166 -8.96 22.67 -9.25
C GLY A 166 -9.26 21.84 -10.49
N VAL A 167 -8.33 21.00 -10.93
CA VAL A 167 -8.53 20.08 -12.05
C VAL A 167 -9.49 18.96 -11.64
N VAL A 168 -10.50 18.71 -12.46
CA VAL A 168 -11.48 17.63 -12.24
C VAL A 168 -11.43 16.66 -13.40
N ILE A 169 -11.12 15.39 -13.11
CA ILE A 169 -11.23 14.33 -14.11
C ILE A 169 -12.71 14.10 -14.42
N ALA A 170 -13.08 13.97 -15.69
CA ALA A 170 -14.46 13.69 -16.05
C ALA A 170 -14.85 12.25 -15.63
N GLY A 171 -16.10 12.07 -15.18
CA GLY A 171 -16.68 10.74 -15.00
C GLY A 171 -16.99 10.06 -16.33
N GLY A 172 -17.42 8.80 -16.28
CA GLY A 172 -17.99 8.10 -17.43
C GLY A 172 -19.26 8.79 -17.94
N GLY A 173 -19.68 8.46 -19.17
CA GLY A 173 -20.89 9.05 -19.78
C GLY A 173 -22.19 8.74 -19.03
N ASP A 174 -22.18 7.74 -18.16
CA ASP A 174 -23.26 7.35 -17.24
C ASP A 174 -23.18 8.05 -15.88
N GLY A 175 -22.22 8.96 -15.68
CA GLY A 175 -21.95 9.63 -14.41
C GLY A 175 -21.18 8.77 -13.40
N THR A 176 -20.86 7.52 -13.71
CA THR A 176 -20.06 6.67 -12.81
C THR A 176 -18.61 7.11 -12.81
N ARG A 177 -17.96 6.98 -11.65
CA ARG A 177 -16.55 7.31 -11.49
C ARG A 177 -15.78 6.05 -11.13
N ASN A 178 -14.75 5.77 -11.92
CA ASN A 178 -13.72 4.82 -11.53
C ASN A 178 -12.63 5.59 -10.76
N PRO A 179 -12.45 5.36 -9.46
CA PRO A 179 -11.45 6.06 -8.66
C PRO A 179 -10.03 5.59 -8.94
N GLY A 180 -9.85 4.40 -9.52
CA GLY A 180 -8.55 3.78 -9.71
C GLY A 180 -8.57 2.28 -9.42
N PHE A 181 -7.38 1.75 -9.17
CA PHE A 181 -7.19 0.36 -8.78
C PHE A 181 -5.98 0.25 -7.86
N ASP A 182 -5.90 -0.84 -7.11
CA ASP A 182 -4.81 -1.12 -6.19
C ASP A 182 -3.92 -2.22 -6.76
N LEU A 183 -2.61 -2.00 -6.75
CA LEU A 183 -1.59 -3.01 -6.98
C LEU A 183 -0.97 -3.40 -5.63
N THR A 184 -1.40 -4.54 -5.08
CA THR A 184 -0.86 -5.01 -3.79
C THR A 184 0.43 -5.80 -4.00
N PHE A 185 1.56 -5.27 -3.55
CA PHE A 185 2.88 -5.91 -3.56
C PHE A 185 3.08 -6.74 -2.30
N ASN A 186 3.15 -8.05 -2.44
CA ASN A 186 3.31 -8.98 -1.32
C ASN A 186 4.76 -9.47 -1.27
N ALA A 187 5.46 -9.24 -0.16
CA ALA A 187 6.79 -9.81 0.03
C ALA A 187 6.70 -11.34 0.24
N PRO A 188 7.71 -12.12 -0.18
CA PRO A 188 7.78 -13.53 0.18
C PRO A 188 7.68 -13.72 1.70
N LYS A 189 7.14 -14.86 2.12
CA LYS A 189 6.90 -15.13 3.54
C LYS A 189 8.19 -15.11 4.35
N SER A 190 9.29 -15.68 3.83
CA SER A 190 10.60 -15.60 4.48
C SER A 190 11.06 -14.16 4.72
N VAL A 191 10.84 -13.26 3.77
CA VAL A 191 11.14 -11.82 3.91
C VAL A 191 10.29 -11.19 5.00
N SER A 192 8.99 -11.49 5.03
CA SER A 192 8.08 -11.03 6.08
C SER A 192 8.50 -11.51 7.47
N LEU A 193 8.95 -12.76 7.60
CA LEU A 193 9.43 -13.32 8.86
C LEU A 193 10.71 -12.62 9.35
N VAL A 194 11.69 -12.42 8.48
CA VAL A 194 12.93 -11.71 8.82
C VAL A 194 12.64 -10.27 9.24
N ALA A 195 11.77 -9.57 8.50
CA ALA A 195 11.43 -8.18 8.77
C ALA A 195 10.66 -8.02 10.10
N LEU A 196 9.61 -8.82 10.31
CA LEU A 196 8.59 -8.54 11.34
C LEU A 196 8.79 -9.37 12.62
N ILE A 197 9.20 -10.63 12.49
CA ILE A 197 9.52 -11.48 13.64
C ILE A 197 10.98 -11.32 14.03
N GLY A 198 11.88 -11.30 13.04
CA GLY A 198 13.30 -11.03 13.24
C GLY A 198 13.60 -9.57 13.61
N GLY A 199 12.66 -8.65 13.35
CA GLY A 199 12.77 -7.24 13.72
C GLY A 199 13.79 -6.43 12.90
N ASP A 200 14.22 -6.92 11.73
CA ASP A 200 15.16 -6.18 10.89
C ASP A 200 14.44 -5.10 10.06
N ALA A 201 14.36 -3.90 10.61
CA ALA A 201 13.76 -2.73 9.96
C ALA A 201 14.44 -2.37 8.61
N ARG A 202 15.69 -2.80 8.37
CA ARG A 202 16.36 -2.55 7.08
C ARG A 202 15.71 -3.35 5.95
N VAL A 203 15.14 -4.52 6.26
CA VAL A 203 14.39 -5.34 5.30
C VAL A 203 13.04 -4.69 4.96
N VAL A 204 12.38 -4.07 5.94
CA VAL A 204 11.18 -3.25 5.70
C VAL A 204 11.50 -2.10 4.73
N ALA A 205 12.62 -1.39 4.97
CA ALA A 205 13.05 -0.33 4.08
C ALA A 205 13.46 -0.85 2.68
N ALA A 206 14.05 -2.05 2.58
CA ALA A 206 14.37 -2.70 1.31
C ALA A 206 13.10 -3.01 0.49
N HIS A 207 12.06 -3.51 1.15
CA HIS A 207 10.73 -3.69 0.55
C HIS A 207 10.17 -2.38 0.00
N ALA A 208 10.14 -1.32 0.80
CA ALA A 208 9.63 -0.01 0.38
C ALA A 208 10.39 0.56 -0.83
N ARG A 209 11.72 0.40 -0.87
CA ARG A 209 12.55 0.80 -2.02
C ARG A 209 12.25 -0.04 -3.27
N ALA A 210 12.11 -1.35 -3.13
CA ALA A 210 11.77 -2.24 -4.24
C ALA A 210 10.39 -1.92 -4.83
N VAL A 211 9.39 -1.63 -4.01
CA VAL A 211 8.05 -1.19 -4.47
C VAL A 211 8.17 0.14 -5.23
N SER A 212 8.88 1.12 -4.67
CA SER A 212 9.05 2.45 -5.28
C SER A 212 9.75 2.37 -6.64
N ALA A 213 10.87 1.61 -6.72
CA ALA A 213 11.61 1.40 -7.96
C ALA A 213 10.75 0.70 -9.02
N THR A 214 9.98 -0.32 -8.61
CA THR A 214 9.11 -1.06 -9.52
C THR A 214 7.97 -0.19 -10.04
N MET A 215 7.36 0.64 -9.20
CA MET A 215 6.28 1.54 -9.62
C MET A 215 6.78 2.63 -10.57
N ALA A 216 7.98 3.18 -10.35
CA ALA A 216 8.60 4.11 -11.30
C ALA A 216 8.89 3.45 -12.66
N TRP A 217 9.40 2.21 -12.64
CA TRP A 217 9.59 1.43 -13.86
C TRP A 217 8.27 1.11 -14.57
N ALA A 218 7.23 0.73 -13.83
CA ALA A 218 5.91 0.42 -14.36
C ALA A 218 5.23 1.67 -14.95
N GLU A 219 5.38 2.83 -14.32
CA GLU A 219 4.94 4.13 -14.85
C GLU A 219 5.56 4.39 -16.23
N ALA A 220 6.89 4.33 -16.32
CA ALA A 220 7.60 4.60 -17.57
C ALA A 220 7.21 3.64 -18.70
N ARG A 221 6.83 2.39 -18.36
CA ARG A 221 6.55 1.34 -19.37
C ARG A 221 5.09 1.21 -19.75
N PHE A 222 4.18 1.42 -18.79
CA PHE A 222 2.76 1.10 -18.90
C PHE A 222 1.83 2.27 -18.56
N GLY A 223 2.37 3.38 -18.04
CA GLY A 223 1.64 4.63 -17.83
C GLY A 223 1.16 5.18 -19.17
N GLN A 224 -0.14 5.04 -19.42
CA GLN A 224 -0.75 5.42 -20.69
C GLN A 224 -2.12 6.05 -20.49
N ALA A 225 -2.48 6.95 -21.40
CA ALA A 225 -3.83 7.50 -21.50
C ALA A 225 -4.33 7.40 -22.94
N ARG A 226 -5.65 7.35 -23.10
CA ARG A 226 -6.30 7.38 -24.42
C ARG A 226 -6.35 8.80 -24.96
N SER A 227 -6.25 9.03 -26.26
CA SER A 227 -6.44 10.33 -26.92
C SER A 227 -7.09 10.16 -28.31
N GLY A 228 -7.34 11.27 -29.01
CA GLY A 228 -8.02 11.27 -30.31
C GLY A 228 -9.53 11.03 -30.23
N LYS A 229 -10.17 10.89 -31.40
CA LYS A 229 -11.62 10.70 -31.48
C LYS A 229 -11.97 9.34 -30.85
N ALA A 230 -12.94 9.34 -29.94
CA ALA A 230 -13.33 8.14 -29.18
C ALA A 230 -12.19 7.45 -28.36
N GLY A 231 -11.05 8.11 -28.15
CA GLY A 231 -9.95 7.56 -27.34
C GLY A 231 -9.21 6.38 -28.00
N GLU A 232 -9.12 6.37 -29.33
CA GLU A 232 -8.52 5.29 -30.12
C GLU A 232 -6.98 5.23 -30.04
N THR A 233 -6.31 6.33 -29.72
CA THR A 233 -4.85 6.41 -29.64
C THR A 233 -4.38 6.22 -28.20
N LEU A 234 -3.37 5.38 -27.98
CA LEU A 234 -2.70 5.28 -26.69
C LEU A 234 -1.41 6.10 -26.72
N GLN A 235 -1.21 6.93 -25.70
CA GLN A 235 -0.01 7.73 -25.55
C GLN A 235 0.56 7.58 -24.14
N PRO A 236 1.90 7.69 -23.98
CA PRO A 236 2.53 7.74 -22.66
C PRO A 236 1.90 8.83 -21.78
N ALA A 237 1.72 8.53 -20.51
CA ALA A 237 1.19 9.45 -19.52
C ALA A 237 1.78 9.15 -18.14
N ARG A 238 1.92 10.19 -17.34
CA ARG A 238 2.43 10.12 -15.97
C ARG A 238 1.28 9.83 -15.00
N MET A 239 1.54 8.98 -14.02
CA MET A 239 0.55 8.47 -13.06
C MET A 239 0.60 9.22 -11.74
N VAL A 240 -0.49 9.07 -10.98
CA VAL A 240 -0.56 9.44 -9.56
C VAL A 240 -0.87 8.16 -8.78
N TYR A 241 -0.05 7.83 -7.79
CA TYR A 241 -0.33 6.71 -6.90
C TYR A 241 0.06 7.01 -5.45
N ALA A 242 -0.61 6.35 -4.52
CA ALA A 242 -0.31 6.38 -3.10
C ALA A 242 0.13 4.98 -2.64
N LEU A 243 1.22 4.92 -1.89
CA LEU A 243 1.76 3.71 -1.31
C LEU A 243 1.36 3.65 0.16
N PHE A 244 0.82 2.52 0.61
CA PHE A 244 0.49 2.25 2.01
C PHE A 244 1.10 0.90 2.41
N GLN A 245 2.04 0.91 3.36
CA GLN A 245 2.70 -0.29 3.84
C GLN A 245 2.01 -0.86 5.08
N HIS A 246 1.85 -2.18 5.11
CA HIS A 246 1.24 -2.91 6.21
C HIS A 246 2.08 -4.14 6.59
N ASP A 247 1.90 -4.61 7.83
CA ASP A 247 2.68 -5.71 8.42
C ASP A 247 1.86 -6.97 8.78
N LEU A 248 0.54 -6.94 8.64
CA LEU A 248 -0.36 -8.04 8.99
C LEU A 248 -1.17 -8.60 7.82
N SER A 249 -1.35 -9.93 7.82
CA SER A 249 -2.39 -10.57 7.00
C SER A 249 -3.77 -10.40 7.65
N ARG A 250 -4.84 -10.65 6.89
CA ARG A 250 -6.22 -10.70 7.43
C ARG A 250 -6.41 -11.75 8.54
N LYS A 251 -5.55 -12.77 8.59
CA LYS A 251 -5.52 -13.81 9.64
C LYS A 251 -4.56 -13.46 10.79
N LEU A 252 -4.00 -12.25 10.78
CA LEU A 252 -3.01 -11.73 11.73
C LEU A 252 -1.62 -12.40 11.66
N ASP A 253 -1.32 -13.08 10.55
CA ASP A 253 0.02 -13.60 10.29
C ASP A 253 0.96 -12.47 9.84
N PRO A 254 2.27 -12.53 10.17
CA PRO A 254 3.24 -11.57 9.66
C PRO A 254 3.24 -11.57 8.13
N HIS A 255 2.92 -10.43 7.54
CA HIS A 255 2.84 -10.29 6.09
C HIS A 255 3.19 -8.85 5.69
N LEU A 256 4.45 -8.66 5.31
CA LEU A 256 4.92 -7.38 4.79
C LEU A 256 4.38 -7.20 3.38
N HIS A 257 3.53 -6.19 3.20
CA HIS A 257 2.97 -5.86 1.89
C HIS A 257 2.71 -4.37 1.75
N THR A 258 2.60 -3.91 0.51
CA THR A 258 2.27 -2.52 0.19
C THR A 258 1.12 -2.46 -0.80
N HIS A 259 0.09 -1.69 -0.45
CA HIS A 259 -0.94 -1.27 -1.38
C HIS A 259 -0.44 -0.07 -2.17
N ALA A 260 -0.25 -0.23 -3.48
CA ALA A 260 -0.01 0.87 -4.39
C ALA A 260 -1.33 1.24 -5.08
N VAL A 261 -2.03 2.22 -4.49
CA VAL A 261 -3.31 2.71 -4.98
C VAL A 261 -3.06 3.66 -6.14
N VAL A 262 -3.27 3.17 -7.36
CA VAL A 262 -3.13 3.93 -8.60
C VAL A 262 -4.42 4.69 -8.87
N VAL A 263 -4.34 6.01 -8.82
CA VAL A 263 -5.48 6.90 -9.07
C VAL A 263 -5.83 6.87 -10.56
N ASN A 264 -7.12 6.93 -10.88
CA ASN A 264 -7.58 7.06 -12.26
C ASN A 264 -7.40 8.49 -12.81
N ALA A 265 -6.17 8.98 -12.77
CA ALA A 265 -5.74 10.27 -13.26
C ALA A 265 -4.36 10.12 -13.89
N ALA A 266 -4.19 10.68 -15.08
CA ALA A 266 -2.96 10.63 -15.83
C ALA A 266 -2.67 11.98 -16.49
N LEU A 267 -1.44 12.45 -16.37
CA LEU A 267 -0.94 13.65 -17.01
C LEU A 267 -0.32 13.29 -18.35
N ARG A 268 -0.86 13.87 -19.42
CA ARG A 268 -0.33 13.72 -20.77
C ARG A 268 0.78 14.73 -21.06
N ALA A 269 1.54 14.47 -22.12
CA ALA A 269 2.61 15.36 -22.58
C ALA A 269 2.13 16.77 -22.99
N ASP A 270 0.85 16.93 -23.35
CA ASP A 270 0.23 18.23 -23.67
C ASP A 270 -0.21 19.02 -22.42
N GLY A 271 0.06 18.50 -21.22
CA GLY A 271 -0.32 19.10 -19.94
C GLY A 271 -1.76 18.79 -19.52
N SER A 272 -2.54 18.08 -20.33
CA SER A 272 -3.92 17.74 -19.99
C SER A 272 -4.02 16.54 -19.04
N TRP A 273 -4.94 16.65 -18.09
CA TRP A 273 -5.28 15.61 -17.14
C TRP A 273 -6.49 14.82 -17.60
N VAL A 274 -6.36 13.49 -17.65
CA VAL A 274 -7.43 12.59 -18.08
C VAL A 274 -7.45 11.29 -17.28
N ALA A 275 -8.44 10.44 -17.53
CA ALA A 275 -8.46 9.08 -16.99
C ALA A 275 -7.26 8.26 -17.49
N LEU A 276 -6.68 7.48 -16.59
CA LEU A 276 -5.60 6.55 -16.89
C LEU A 276 -6.15 5.36 -17.69
N ASN A 277 -5.41 4.90 -18.69
CA ASN A 277 -5.66 3.60 -19.31
C ASN A 277 -5.05 2.51 -18.41
N ASN A 278 -5.85 1.93 -17.52
CA ASN A 278 -5.40 0.94 -16.54
C ASN A 278 -5.09 -0.45 -17.13
N ARG A 279 -5.61 -0.78 -18.32
CA ARG A 279 -5.53 -2.12 -18.92
C ARG A 279 -4.09 -2.66 -19.01
N PRO A 280 -3.08 -1.91 -19.49
CA PRO A 280 -1.71 -2.40 -19.56
C PRO A 280 -1.15 -2.81 -18.18
N LEU A 281 -1.42 -2.04 -17.13
CA LEU A 281 -0.95 -2.36 -15.77
C LEU A 281 -1.60 -3.64 -15.24
N TRP A 282 -2.89 -3.84 -15.54
CA TRP A 282 -3.62 -5.07 -15.20
C TRP A 282 -3.06 -6.30 -15.93
N GLU A 283 -2.91 -6.20 -17.25
CA GLU A 283 -2.41 -7.29 -18.11
C GLU A 283 -0.95 -7.64 -17.81
N GLN A 284 -0.14 -6.67 -17.37
CA GLN A 284 1.29 -6.85 -17.09
C GLN A 284 1.59 -7.07 -15.59
N SER A 285 0.58 -7.26 -14.75
CA SER A 285 0.74 -7.45 -13.30
C SER A 285 1.72 -8.58 -12.92
N ALA A 286 1.76 -9.69 -13.67
CA ALA A 286 2.75 -10.75 -13.46
C ALA A 286 4.18 -10.31 -13.76
N LEU A 287 4.38 -9.50 -14.80
CA LEU A 287 5.69 -8.93 -15.15
C LEU A 287 6.13 -7.87 -14.13
N ILE A 288 5.20 -7.02 -13.68
CA ILE A 288 5.43 -6.07 -12.59
C ILE A 288 5.83 -6.80 -11.31
N GLY A 289 5.18 -7.92 -10.99
CA GLY A 289 5.56 -8.76 -9.84
C GLY A 289 6.95 -9.37 -9.96
N ALA A 290 7.34 -9.82 -11.15
CA ALA A 290 8.69 -10.33 -11.40
C ALA A 290 9.76 -9.22 -11.29
N ALA A 291 9.48 -8.01 -11.78
CA ALA A 291 10.35 -6.84 -11.62
C ALA A 291 10.52 -6.50 -10.12
N TYR A 292 9.43 -6.47 -9.36
CA TYR A 292 9.49 -6.27 -7.91
C TYR A 292 10.35 -7.30 -7.18
N HIS A 293 10.22 -8.60 -7.52
CA HIS A 293 11.08 -9.61 -6.92
C HIS A 293 12.55 -9.45 -7.31
N ALA A 294 12.85 -8.98 -8.51
CA ALA A 294 14.22 -8.68 -8.91
C ALA A 294 14.80 -7.52 -8.08
N GLU A 295 14.05 -6.42 -7.95
CA GLU A 295 14.44 -5.26 -7.14
C GLU A 295 14.61 -5.64 -5.66
N LEU A 296 13.67 -6.42 -5.10
CA LEU A 296 13.75 -6.83 -3.70
C LEU A 296 14.95 -7.71 -3.42
N ARG A 297 15.28 -8.67 -4.29
CA ARG A 297 16.50 -9.50 -4.13
C ARG A 297 17.76 -8.64 -4.21
N LEU A 298 17.80 -7.67 -5.12
CA LEU A 298 18.90 -6.72 -5.21
C LEU A 298 19.05 -5.92 -3.91
N GLU A 299 17.96 -5.36 -3.38
CA GLU A 299 17.97 -4.64 -2.10
C GLU A 299 18.38 -5.52 -0.91
N LEU A 300 17.90 -6.77 -0.85
CA LEU A 300 18.28 -7.73 0.18
C LEU A 300 19.77 -8.11 0.10
N SER A 301 20.32 -8.26 -1.10
CA SER A 301 21.74 -8.57 -1.28
C SER A 301 22.65 -7.46 -0.76
N LYS A 302 22.23 -6.18 -0.89
CA LYS A 302 22.97 -5.03 -0.33
C LYS A 302 23.05 -5.09 1.19
N LEU A 303 22.11 -5.78 1.85
CA LEU A 303 22.09 -6.01 3.29
C LEU A 303 22.84 -7.29 3.71
N GLY A 304 23.34 -8.08 2.75
CA GLY A 304 24.07 -9.33 2.99
C GLY A 304 23.20 -10.58 3.02
N TYR A 305 21.90 -10.48 2.72
CA TYR A 305 21.03 -11.66 2.61
C TYR A 305 21.25 -12.38 1.28
N GLN A 306 21.32 -13.70 1.36
CA GLN A 306 21.31 -14.57 0.19
C GLN A 306 19.89 -15.07 -0.06
N THR A 307 19.50 -15.21 -1.32
CA THR A 307 18.15 -15.61 -1.73
C THR A 307 18.20 -16.70 -2.77
N GLU A 308 17.22 -17.60 -2.75
CA GLU A 308 17.05 -18.67 -3.75
C GLU A 308 15.70 -18.53 -4.46
N ILE A 309 15.72 -18.52 -5.79
CA ILE A 309 14.49 -18.54 -6.61
C ILE A 309 13.93 -19.96 -6.57
N ASN A 310 12.68 -20.08 -6.12
CA ASN A 310 12.04 -21.37 -5.88
C ASN A 310 10.62 -21.46 -6.47
N GLY A 311 10.21 -20.50 -7.28
CA GLY A 311 8.88 -20.51 -7.90
C GLY A 311 8.78 -19.71 -9.20
N LYS A 312 7.56 -19.66 -9.75
CA LYS A 312 7.26 -18.93 -10.98
C LYS A 312 7.38 -17.42 -10.76
N HIS A 313 7.54 -16.67 -11.86
CA HIS A 313 7.60 -15.19 -11.83
C HIS A 313 8.63 -14.63 -10.84
N GLY A 314 9.75 -15.34 -10.67
CA GLY A 314 10.85 -14.92 -9.80
C GLY A 314 10.55 -15.02 -8.30
N GLN A 315 9.53 -15.79 -7.88
CA GLN A 315 9.33 -16.12 -6.46
C GLN A 315 10.60 -16.72 -5.86
N PHE A 316 10.92 -16.28 -4.64
CA PHE A 316 12.16 -16.62 -3.95
C PHE A 316 11.95 -16.61 -2.45
N ASP A 317 12.89 -17.21 -1.72
CA ASP A 317 12.99 -17.07 -0.27
C ASP A 317 14.42 -16.70 0.17
N ILE A 318 14.55 -16.10 1.36
CA ILE A 318 15.85 -15.87 2.01
C ILE A 318 16.41 -17.23 2.47
N LEU A 319 17.67 -17.50 2.13
CA LEU A 319 18.36 -18.72 2.55
C LEU A 319 18.51 -18.77 4.08
N GLY A 320 18.36 -19.98 4.63
CA GLY A 320 18.49 -20.23 6.07
C GLY A 320 17.20 -20.12 6.86
N ILE A 321 16.07 -19.76 6.23
CA ILE A 321 14.75 -19.83 6.86
C ILE A 321 14.15 -21.23 6.61
N PRO A 322 13.89 -22.04 7.66
CA PRO A 322 13.35 -23.39 7.50
C PRO A 322 11.96 -23.39 6.83
N ARG A 323 11.70 -24.41 6.00
CA ARG A 323 10.47 -24.48 5.21
C ARG A 323 9.22 -24.67 6.08
N ASP A 324 9.33 -25.47 7.13
CA ASP A 324 8.28 -25.69 8.13
C ASP A 324 7.89 -24.39 8.84
N VAL A 325 8.85 -23.50 9.11
CA VAL A 325 8.57 -22.16 9.66
C VAL A 325 7.80 -21.31 8.65
N ILE A 326 8.20 -21.33 7.37
CA ILE A 326 7.46 -20.59 6.33
C ILE A 326 6.01 -21.09 6.24
N GLU A 327 5.81 -22.40 6.24
CA GLU A 327 4.49 -23.03 6.13
C GLU A 327 3.60 -22.77 7.36
N ALA A 328 4.18 -22.71 8.56
CA ALA A 328 3.45 -22.41 9.79
C ALA A 328 2.79 -21.00 9.81
N PHE A 329 3.29 -20.07 8.99
CA PHE A 329 2.80 -18.68 8.91
C PHE A 329 2.18 -18.33 7.54
N SER A 330 1.81 -19.32 6.71
CA SER A 330 1.31 -19.13 5.33
C SER A 330 -0.21 -19.29 5.18
#